data_AF-A0A1V6BRE3-F1
#
_entry.id   AF-A0A1V6BRE3-F1
#
_cell.length_a   1.000
_cell.length_b   1.000
_cell.length_c   1.000
_cell.angle_alpha   90.00
_cell.angle_beta   90.00
_cell.angle_gamma   90.00
#
_symmetry.space_group_name_H-M   'P 1'
#
loop_
_entity.id
_entity.type
_entity.pdbx_description
1 polymer ?
#
loop_
_entity_poly.entity_id
_entity_poly.type
_entity_poly.pdbx_seq_one_letter_code
_entity_poly.pdbx_strand_id
1 'polypeptide(L)' 'MKYNSSGTALWAKSVTAGTSRSCFNSVAVDSSGNIYAAGYQVGRESFTYGAGVNVAGAYSDSNVVLVKYGEP' A
#
# COMPACT_ATOMS: atom_id res chain seq x y z
N MET A 1 7.54 2.99 -5.56
CA MET A 1 8.30 4.19 -5.96
C MET A 1 7.48 4.96 -6.97
N LYS A 2 7.50 6.30 -6.94
CA LYS A 2 6.93 7.17 -7.98
C LYS A 2 8.03 8.02 -8.58
N TYR A 3 8.04 8.15 -9.90
CA TYR A 3 8.99 8.97 -10.66
C TYR A 3 8.24 9.97 -11.55
N ASN A 4 8.87 11.08 -11.90
CA ASN A 4 8.39 11.96 -12.96
C ASN A 4 8.81 11.42 -14.35
N SER A 5 8.38 12.11 -15.42
CA SER A 5 8.69 11.72 -16.81
C SER A 5 10.19 11.75 -17.15
N SER A 6 11.00 12.47 -16.39
CA SER A 6 12.45 12.53 -16.55
C SER A 6 13.19 11.47 -15.74
N GLY A 7 12.46 10.56 -15.08
CA GLY A 7 13.04 9.50 -14.23
C GLY A 7 13.50 9.99 -12.85
N THR A 8 13.19 11.22 -12.44
CA THR A 8 13.48 11.71 -11.09
C THR A 8 12.51 11.11 -10.10
N ALA A 9 13.01 10.54 -9.00
CA ALA A 9 12.17 10.02 -7.93
C ALA A 9 11.40 11.16 -7.25
N LEU A 10 10.07 11.04 -7.20
CA LEU A 10 9.20 11.96 -6.47
C LEU A 10 9.04 11.51 -5.03
N TRP A 11 8.77 10.21 -4.83
CA TRP A 11 8.69 9.62 -3.50
C TRP A 11 8.80 8.09 -3.50
N ALA A 12 9.08 7.56 -2.32
CA ALA A 12 9.02 6.15 -1.98
C ALA A 12 7.99 5.97 -0.86
N LYS A 13 7.15 4.93 -0.97
CA LYS A 13 6.24 4.50 0.11
C LYS A 13 6.42 3.00 0.31
N SER A 14 6.39 2.60 1.57
CA SER A 14 6.43 1.20 2.01
C SER A 14 5.44 1.02 3.15
N VAL A 15 5.18 -0.24 3.49
CA VAL A 15 4.55 -0.60 4.76
C VAL A 15 5.48 -0.17 5.89
N THR A 16 4.97 0.63 6.83
CA THR A 16 5.77 1.23 7.91
C THR A 16 5.65 0.47 9.23
N ALA A 17 4.61 -0.34 9.39
CA ALA A 17 4.44 -1.23 10.53
C ALA A 17 3.56 -2.42 10.15
N GLY A 18 3.77 -3.55 10.84
CA GLY A 18 3.03 -4.80 10.66
C GLY A 18 3.77 -5.94 11.37
N THR A 19 3.03 -6.96 11.78
CA THR A 19 3.57 -8.08 12.58
C THR A 19 3.89 -9.32 11.74
N SER A 20 3.50 -9.33 10.47
CA SER A 20 3.66 -10.47 9.56
C SER A 20 3.87 -10.02 8.11
N ARG A 21 3.76 -10.95 7.16
CA ARG A 21 3.95 -10.70 5.72
C ARG A 21 2.80 -9.87 5.14
N SER A 22 3.16 -8.88 4.34
CA SER A 22 2.25 -8.21 3.38
C SER A 22 2.92 -8.15 2.01
N CYS A 23 2.11 -8.17 0.95
CA CYS A 23 2.56 -8.10 -0.43
C CYS A 23 1.53 -7.36 -1.28
N PHE A 24 2.00 -6.48 -2.17
CA PHE A 24 1.20 -5.91 -3.25
C PHE A 24 1.52 -6.64 -4.55
N ASN A 25 0.48 -7.11 -5.25
CA ASN A 25 0.59 -7.89 -6.47
C ASN A 25 0.19 -7.10 -7.72
N SER A 26 -0.56 -6.01 -7.57
CA SER A 26 -1.00 -5.18 -8.68
C SER A 26 -1.02 -3.71 -8.31
N VAL A 27 -0.85 -2.86 -9.32
CA VAL A 27 -0.90 -1.41 -9.19
C VAL A 27 -1.63 -0.80 -10.39
N ALA A 28 -2.47 0.21 -10.14
CA ALA A 28 -3.14 0.99 -11.17
C ALA A 28 -3.05 2.49 -10.85
N VAL A 29 -3.16 3.34 -11.87
CA VAL A 29 -3.14 4.80 -11.73
C VAL A 29 -4.40 5.37 -12.38
N ASP A 30 -5.13 6.24 -11.67
CA ASP A 30 -6.28 6.93 -12.24
C ASP A 30 -5.88 8.22 -12.99
N SER A 31 -6.84 8.85 -13.67
CA SER A 31 -6.60 10.08 -14.43
C SER A 31 -6.21 11.28 -13.57
N SER A 32 -6.42 11.22 -12.25
CA SER A 32 -5.99 12.24 -11.30
C SER A 32 -4.60 11.95 -10.73
N GLY A 33 -3.93 10.88 -11.18
CA GLY A 33 -2.60 10.49 -10.72
C GLY A 33 -2.57 9.81 -9.36
N ASN A 34 -3.73 9.38 -8.83
CA ASN A 34 -3.76 8.54 -7.64
C ASN A 34 -3.35 7.12 -8.02
N ILE A 35 -2.57 6.51 -7.14
CA ILE A 35 -2.05 5.15 -7.29
C ILE A 35 -2.85 4.22 -6.37
N TYR A 36 -3.33 3.11 -6.91
CA TYR A 36 -4.03 2.06 -6.16
C TYR A 36 -3.16 0.81 -6.17
N ALA A 37 -2.81 0.30 -5.00
CA ALA A 37 -2.04 -0.92 -4.83
C ALA A 37 -2.92 -2.01 -4.20
N ALA A 38 -3.02 -3.16 -4.85
CA ALA A 38 -3.85 -4.29 -4.40
C ALA A 38 -2.98 -5.51 -4.07
N GLY A 39 -3.34 -6.24 -3.02
CA GLY A 39 -2.61 -7.40 -2.56
C GLY A 39 -3.19 -8.02 -1.30
N TYR A 40 -2.32 -8.52 -0.42
CA TYR A 40 -2.74 -9.14 0.84
C TYR A 40 -1.82 -8.83 2.02
N GLN A 41 -2.37 -9.00 3.22
CA GLN A 41 -1.64 -9.10 4.49
C GLN A 41 -2.00 -10.39 5.22
N VAL A 42 -1.07 -10.96 5.97
CA VAL A 42 -1.31 -12.17 6.77
C VAL A 42 -1.55 -11.79 8.23
N GLY A 43 -2.58 -12.38 8.84
CA GLY A 43 -2.88 -12.21 10.26
C GLY A 43 -3.92 -11.14 10.55
N ARG A 44 -4.38 -11.13 11.80
CA ARG A 44 -5.43 -10.23 12.32
C ARG A 44 -4.92 -8.86 12.77
N GLU A 45 -3.62 -8.76 13.02
CA GLU A 45 -2.99 -7.54 13.52
C GLU A 45 -3.05 -6.40 12.50
N SER A 46 -2.86 -5.19 13.01
CA SER A 46 -2.87 -3.98 12.18
C SER A 46 -1.56 -3.80 11.41
N PHE A 47 -1.68 -3.45 10.14
CA PHE A 47 -0.61 -2.95 9.29
C PHE A 47 -0.78 -1.45 9.05
N THR A 48 0.33 -0.71 8.96
CA THR A 48 0.34 0.71 8.60
C THR A 48 0.92 0.89 7.21
N TYR A 49 0.12 1.42 6.28
CA TYR A 49 0.49 1.60 4.87
C TYR A 49 0.93 3.04 4.55
N GLY A 50 1.34 3.80 5.57
CA GLY A 50 1.77 5.19 5.49
C GLY A 50 0.70 6.20 5.91
N ALA A 51 1.13 7.38 6.36
CA ALA A 51 0.28 8.54 6.71
C ALA A 51 -0.95 8.21 7.60
N GLY A 52 -0.81 7.27 8.53
CA GLY A 52 -1.90 6.89 9.44
C GLY A 52 -2.96 5.94 8.84
N VAL A 53 -2.77 5.44 7.62
CA VAL A 53 -3.63 4.41 7.02
C VAL A 53 -3.32 3.07 7.69
N ASN A 54 -4.19 2.65 8.61
CA ASN A 54 -4.07 1.42 9.37
C ASN A 54 -5.16 0.42 8.98
N VAL A 55 -4.80 -0.84 8.77
CA VAL A 55 -5.73 -1.91 8.37
C VAL A 55 -5.49 -3.16 9.21
N ALA A 56 -6.50 -3.60 9.95
CA ALA A 56 -6.51 -4.88 10.67
C ALA A 56 -7.07 -5.99 9.78
N GLY A 57 -6.53 -7.20 9.92
CA GLY A 57 -7.04 -8.38 9.22
C GLY A 57 -8.26 -8.99 9.92
N ALA A 58 -9.17 -9.57 9.14
CA ALA A 58 -10.32 -10.32 9.66
C ALA A 58 -9.96 -11.78 10.02
N TYR A 59 -9.03 -12.37 9.26
CA TYR A 59 -8.63 -13.77 9.35
C TYR A 59 -7.16 -13.90 9.76
N SER A 60 -6.80 -15.06 10.31
CA SER A 60 -5.41 -15.39 10.65
C SER A 60 -4.52 -15.58 9.42
N ASP A 61 -5.12 -15.96 8.29
CA ASP A 61 -4.43 -16.18 7.03
C ASP A 61 -4.38 -14.89 6.20
N SER A 62 -4.42 -15.02 4.87
CA SER A 62 -4.41 -13.89 3.95
C SER A 62 -5.71 -13.08 3.99
N ASN A 63 -5.56 -11.77 4.15
CA ASN A 63 -6.63 -10.78 4.05
C ASN A 63 -6.34 -9.88 2.85
N VAL A 64 -7.34 -9.65 2.00
CA VAL A 64 -7.21 -8.75 0.86
C VAL A 64 -7.03 -7.31 1.36
N VAL A 65 -6.09 -6.58 0.75
CA VAL A 65 -5.88 -5.16 1.03
C VAL A 65 -5.85 -4.37 -0.27
N LEU A 66 -6.48 -3.19 -0.23
CA LEU A 66 -6.41 -2.17 -1.28
C LEU A 66 -5.98 -0.86 -0.62
N VAL A 67 -4.90 -0.26 -1.10
CA VAL A 67 -4.40 1.02 -0.59
C VAL A 67 -4.36 2.04 -1.71
N LYS A 68 -4.80 3.26 -1.40
CA LYS A 68 -4.70 4.42 -2.29
C LYS A 68 -3.59 5.35 -1.82
N TYR A 69 -2.76 5.79 -2.76
CA TYR A 69 -1.71 6.78 -2.58
C TYR A 69 -1.96 7.96 -3.52
N GLY A 70 -2.28 9.12 -2.95
CA GLY A 70 -2.42 10.39 -3.68
C GLY A 70 -1.21 11.30 -3.52
N GLU A 71 -1.26 12.46 -4.19
CA GLU A 71 -0.43 13.61 -3.83
C GLU A 71 -0.82 14.11 -2.42
N PRO A 72 0.11 14.69 -1.64
CA PRO A 72 -0.19 15.39 -0.40
C PRO A 72 -1.20 16.52 -0.57
#